data_AF-A0A9R0NQJ5-F1
#
_entry.id   AF-A0A9R0NQJ5-F1
#
_cell.length_a   1.000
_cell.length_b   1.000
_cell.length_c   1.000
_cell.angle_alpha   90.00
_cell.angle_beta   90.00
_cell.angle_gamma   90.00
#
_symmetry.space_group_name_H-M   'P 1'
#
loop_
_entity.id
_entity.type
_entity.pdbx_description
1 polymer ?
#
loop_
_entity_poly.entity_id
_entity_poly.type
_entity_poly.pdbx_seq_one_letter_code
_entity_poly.pdbx_strand_id
1 'polypeptide(L)'
;MTDFAWLEQVPSDRPALIVAEGLTMYLKPESGTELFRRLVEKFPSDELICDLFSRTAIKTQKLNGPVRKAGATLYWGVDDPRELERCGLTCESSLDAGHWASPEVPARLGRITRFQLRMLKVFPPPARTAHIVRYRF
;
A
#
# COMPACT_ATOMS: atom_id res chain seq x y z
N MET A 1 -2.42 -7.37 15.17
CA MET A 1 -3.15 -8.61 14.83
C MET A 1 -2.11 -9.69 14.65
N THR A 2 -2.06 -10.66 15.56
CA THR A 2 -1.14 -11.82 15.51
C THR A 2 -1.90 -13.14 15.55
N ASP A 3 -3.23 -13.07 15.53
CA ASP A 3 -4.09 -14.24 15.37
C ASP A 3 -4.26 -14.51 13.87
N PHE A 4 -3.65 -15.60 13.43
CA PHE A 4 -3.68 -16.07 12.05
C PHE A 4 -4.59 -17.29 11.88
N ALA A 5 -5.39 -17.67 12.88
CA ALA A 5 -6.28 -18.83 12.79
C ALA A 5 -7.32 -18.72 11.65
N TRP A 6 -7.61 -17.49 11.22
CA TRP A 6 -8.46 -17.24 10.05
C TRP A 6 -7.86 -17.75 8.75
N LEU A 7 -6.53 -17.82 8.62
CA LEU A 7 -5.87 -18.35 7.42
C LEU A 7 -6.21 -19.82 7.21
N GLU A 8 -6.36 -20.61 8.27
CA GLU A 8 -6.73 -22.04 8.19
C GLU A 8 -8.11 -22.27 7.56
N GLN A 9 -8.98 -21.26 7.61
CA GLN A 9 -10.33 -21.33 7.03
C GLN A 9 -10.34 -21.05 5.53
N VAL A 10 -9.23 -20.57 4.97
CA VAL A 10 -9.10 -20.25 3.54
C VAL A 10 -8.51 -21.46 2.79
N PRO A 11 -9.20 -21.98 1.76
CA PRO A 11 -8.67 -23.05 0.91
C PRO A 11 -7.39 -22.61 0.20
N SER A 12 -6.39 -23.49 0.16
CA SER A 12 -5.08 -23.25 -0.46
C SER A 12 -4.73 -24.25 -1.57
N ASP A 13 -5.73 -24.97 -2.06
CA ASP A 13 -5.64 -25.98 -3.13
C ASP A 13 -5.78 -25.37 -4.54
N ARG A 14 -5.77 -24.04 -4.65
CA ARG A 14 -6.04 -23.27 -5.87
C ARG A 14 -5.28 -21.92 -5.84
N PRO A 15 -5.10 -21.26 -6.99
CA PRO A 15 -4.62 -19.87 -7.03
C PRO A 15 -5.56 -18.90 -6.28
N ALA A 16 -4.98 -17.94 -5.58
CA ALA A 16 -5.54 -16.88 -4.78
C ALA A 16 -4.96 -15.49 -5.12
N LEU A 17 -5.81 -14.53 -5.48
CA LEU A 17 -5.43 -13.11 -5.46
C LEU A 17 -5.62 -12.55 -4.04
N ILE A 18 -4.54 -12.10 -3.41
CA ILE A 18 -4.62 -11.47 -2.09
C ILE A 18 -4.65 -9.95 -2.25
N VAL A 19 -5.65 -9.29 -1.66
CA VAL A 19 -5.76 -7.82 -1.64
C VAL A 19 -5.76 -7.34 -0.19
N ALA A 20 -4.75 -6.56 0.17
CA ALA A 20 -4.60 -5.93 1.48
C ALA A 20 -4.71 -4.40 1.32
N GLU A 21 -5.93 -3.91 1.19
CA GLU A 21 -6.25 -2.49 1.10
C GLU A 21 -6.53 -1.90 2.48
N GLY A 22 -5.94 -0.74 2.79
CA GLY A 22 -6.20 -0.03 4.04
C GLY A 22 -5.70 -0.77 5.27
N LEU A 23 -4.75 -1.69 5.11
CA LEU A 23 -4.29 -2.58 6.17
C LEU A 23 -2.83 -2.36 6.54
N THR A 24 -1.92 -2.35 5.55
CA THR A 24 -0.47 -2.48 5.78
C THR A 24 0.06 -1.39 6.72
N MET A 25 -0.39 -0.15 6.56
CA MET A 25 0.03 0.99 7.36
C MET A 25 -0.36 0.89 8.84
N TYR A 26 -1.35 0.06 9.19
CA TYR A 26 -1.81 -0.14 10.57
C TYR A 26 -1.08 -1.30 11.27
N LEU A 27 -0.34 -2.12 10.53
CA LEU A 27 0.43 -3.22 11.10
C LEU A 27 1.73 -2.68 11.69
N LYS A 28 2.24 -3.35 12.73
CA LYS A 28 3.64 -3.19 13.11
C LYS A 28 4.53 -3.92 12.10
N PRO A 29 5.76 -3.45 11.82
CA PRO A 29 6.64 -4.07 10.83
C PRO A 29 6.84 -5.57 11.02
N GLU A 30 6.95 -6.02 12.26
CA GLU A 30 7.16 -7.44 12.61
C GLU A 30 5.90 -8.26 12.32
N SER A 31 4.74 -7.78 12.79
CA SER A 31 3.46 -8.47 12.57
C SER A 31 3.07 -8.53 11.09
N GLY A 32 3.36 -7.47 10.34
CA GLY A 32 3.08 -7.43 8.91
C GLY A 32 4.06 -8.27 8.08
N THR A 33 5.34 -8.30 8.45
CA THR A 33 6.32 -9.22 7.83
C THR A 33 5.91 -10.68 8.08
N GLU A 34 5.47 -11.02 9.29
CA GLU A 34 4.97 -12.36 9.62
C GLU A 34 3.70 -12.70 8.81
N LEU A 35 2.74 -11.77 8.71
CA LEU A 35 1.55 -11.95 7.88
C LEU A 35 1.93 -12.31 6.43
N PHE A 36 2.83 -11.55 5.81
CA PHE A 36 3.21 -11.81 4.42
C PHE A 36 3.92 -13.15 4.25
N ARG A 37 4.80 -13.55 5.18
CA ARG A 37 5.44 -14.89 5.14
C ARG A 37 4.41 -16.02 5.21
N ARG A 38 3.45 -15.92 6.13
CA ARG A 38 2.37 -16.90 6.27
C ARG A 38 1.53 -17.03 4.99
N LEU A 39 1.26 -15.90 4.33
CA LEU A 39 0.55 -15.89 3.05
C LEU A 39 1.38 -16.60 1.97
N VAL A 40 2.67 -16.26 1.85
CA VAL A 40 3.58 -16.89 0.89
C VAL A 40 3.71 -18.41 1.13
N GLU A 41 3.80 -18.83 2.39
CA GLU A 41 3.92 -20.25 2.75
C GLU A 41 2.64 -21.05 2.48
N LYS A 42 1.46 -20.42 2.62
CA LYS A 42 0.17 -21.11 2.51
C LYS A 42 -0.26 -21.34 1.06
N PHE A 43 -0.04 -20.38 0.17
CA PHE A 43 -0.60 -20.41 -1.18
C PHE A 43 0.44 -20.83 -2.24
N PRO A 44 0.13 -21.79 -3.13
CA PRO A 44 1.13 -22.48 -3.96
C PRO A 44 1.72 -21.67 -5.15
N SER A 45 1.13 -20.54 -5.56
CA SER A 45 1.74 -19.49 -6.40
C SER A 45 0.69 -18.43 -6.70
N ASP A 46 0.97 -17.16 -6.40
CA ASP A 46 -0.07 -16.13 -6.43
C ASP A 46 0.39 -14.66 -6.53
N GLU A 47 -0.59 -13.76 -6.63
CA GLU A 47 -0.42 -12.31 -6.63
C GLU A 47 -0.88 -11.70 -5.29
N LEU A 48 -0.11 -10.73 -4.78
CA LEU A 48 -0.47 -9.90 -3.63
C LEU A 48 -0.51 -8.43 -4.06
N ILE A 49 -1.64 -7.77 -3.84
CA ILE A 49 -1.83 -6.34 -4.05
C ILE A 49 -2.04 -5.67 -2.69
N CYS A 50 -1.25 -4.64 -2.39
CA CYS A 50 -1.41 -3.89 -1.16
C CYS A 50 -1.10 -2.41 -1.35
N ASP A 51 -1.62 -1.58 -0.44
CA ASP A 51 -1.22 -0.19 -0.33
C ASP A 51 -0.08 -0.03 0.69
N LEU A 52 0.95 0.71 0.30
CA LEU A 52 2.11 1.04 1.13
C LEU A 52 2.18 2.53 1.37
N PHE A 53 2.39 2.93 2.62
CA PHE A 53 2.65 4.31 2.99
C PHE A 53 4.15 4.51 3.18
N SER A 54 4.69 5.67 2.78
CA SER A 54 6.10 5.98 3.02
C SER A 54 6.36 6.28 4.51
N ARG A 55 7.60 6.12 4.97
CA ARG A 55 7.97 6.45 6.37
C ARG A 55 7.71 7.93 6.67
N THR A 56 7.81 8.81 5.67
CA THR A 56 7.45 10.22 5.79
C THR A 56 5.95 10.42 5.98
N ALA A 57 5.11 9.64 5.29
CA ALA A 57 3.66 9.66 5.46
C ALA A 57 3.27 9.26 6.90
N ILE A 58 3.93 8.23 7.43
CA ILE A 58 3.73 7.79 8.82
C ILE A 58 4.19 8.86 9.82
N LYS A 59 5.37 9.47 9.63
CA LYS A 59 5.88 10.54 10.51
C LYS A 59 4.97 11.78 10.53
N THR A 60 4.34 12.09 9.40
CA THR A 60 3.47 13.26 9.24
C THR A 60 1.98 12.94 9.35
N GLN A 61 1.63 11.71 9.78
CA GLN A 61 0.24 11.21 9.80
C GLN A 61 -0.75 12.09 10.58
N LYS A 62 -0.31 12.84 11.60
CA LYS A 62 -1.15 13.77 12.37
C LYS A 62 -1.59 15.01 11.55
N LEU A 63 -0.89 15.31 10.47
CA LEU A 63 -1.23 16.37 9.51
C LEU A 63 -2.23 15.86 8.46
N ASN A 64 -2.40 14.54 8.32
CA ASN A 64 -3.35 13.93 7.41
C ASN A 64 -4.77 14.01 8.02
N GLY A 65 -5.59 14.91 7.49
CA GLY A 65 -6.93 15.23 8.00
C GLY A 65 -7.83 14.01 8.22
N PRO A 66 -7.98 13.10 7.22
CA PRO A 66 -8.68 11.82 7.38
C PRO A 66 -8.16 10.96 8.53
N VAL A 67 -6.85 10.71 8.62
CA VAL A 67 -6.24 9.87 9.68
C VAL A 67 -6.54 10.46 11.06
N ARG A 68 -6.35 11.78 11.21
CA ARG A 68 -6.62 12.48 12.47
C ARG A 68 -8.10 12.41 12.86
N LYS A 69 -9.02 12.61 11.91
CA LYS A 69 -10.47 12.54 12.16
C LYS A 69 -10.93 11.13 12.53
N ALA A 70 -10.31 10.10 11.97
CA ALA A 70 -10.61 8.71 12.28
C ALA A 70 -10.04 8.24 13.63
N GLY A 71 -9.19 9.04 14.30
CA GLY A 71 -8.48 8.59 15.50
C GLY A 71 -7.50 7.44 15.22
N ALA A 72 -7.15 7.25 13.95
CA ALA A 72 -6.28 6.19 13.47
C ALA A 72 -4.82 6.45 13.87
N THR A 73 -4.08 5.36 14.17
CA THR A 73 -2.62 5.40 14.32
C THR A 73 -2.00 4.45 13.31
N LEU A 74 -1.14 5.00 12.46
CA LEU A 74 -0.38 4.28 11.46
C LEU A 74 1.02 3.97 12.02
N TYR A 75 1.53 2.77 11.79
CA TYR A 75 2.75 2.26 12.40
C TYR A 75 3.84 1.94 11.38
N TRP A 76 3.49 1.40 10.22
CA TRP A 76 4.47 0.87 9.29
C TRP A 76 4.54 1.67 8.00
N GLY A 77 5.73 2.23 7.76
CA GLY A 77 6.06 2.90 6.51
C GLY A 77 7.14 2.13 5.75
N VAL A 78 6.97 2.02 4.45
CA VAL A 78 7.88 1.35 3.50
C VAL A 78 8.21 2.37 2.41
N ASP A 79 9.49 2.70 2.25
CA ASP A 79 9.92 3.73 1.29
C ASP A 79 10.23 3.09 -0.07
N ASP A 80 10.80 1.88 -0.07
CA ASP A 80 11.00 1.06 -1.27
C ASP A 80 10.15 -0.22 -1.17
N PRO A 81 9.20 -0.46 -2.08
CA PRO A 81 8.43 -1.71 -2.13
C PRO A 81 9.28 -2.98 -2.13
N ARG A 82 10.52 -2.92 -2.64
CA ARG A 82 11.45 -4.06 -2.64
C ARG A 82 11.89 -4.47 -1.24
N GLU A 83 11.72 -3.63 -0.22
CA GLU A 83 11.96 -4.00 1.19
C GLU A 83 11.15 -5.23 1.62
N LEU A 84 9.98 -5.46 1.01
CA LEU A 84 9.12 -6.59 1.32
C LEU A 84 9.53 -7.89 0.62
N GLU A 85 10.50 -7.87 -0.31
CA GLU A 85 11.00 -9.09 -0.97
C GLU A 85 11.62 -10.08 0.03
N ARG A 86 12.09 -9.59 1.18
CA ARG A 86 12.54 -10.41 2.34
C ARG A 86 11.47 -11.32 2.94
N CYS A 87 10.22 -11.18 2.52
CA CYS A 87 9.08 -12.00 2.93
C CYS A 87 8.80 -13.14 1.94
N GLY A 88 9.61 -13.31 0.89
CA GLY A 88 9.35 -14.25 -0.20
C GLY A 88 8.51 -13.64 -1.33
N LEU A 89 8.37 -12.31 -1.35
CA LEU A 89 7.65 -11.58 -2.39
C LEU A 89 8.62 -11.12 -3.48
N THR A 90 8.12 -10.88 -4.69
CA THR A 90 8.83 -10.23 -5.79
C THR A 90 8.03 -9.04 -6.26
N CYS A 91 8.59 -7.83 -6.22
CA CYS A 91 7.87 -6.61 -6.61
C CYS A 91 7.73 -6.54 -8.14
N GLU A 92 6.49 -6.63 -8.65
CA GLU A 92 6.19 -6.54 -10.09
C GLU A 92 5.93 -5.10 -10.53
N SER A 93 5.13 -4.35 -9.76
CA SER A 93 4.79 -2.97 -10.10
C SER A 93 4.45 -2.15 -8.87
N SER A 94 4.74 -0.85 -8.92
CA SER A 94 4.41 0.11 -7.88
C SER A 94 3.81 1.36 -8.53
N LEU A 95 2.58 1.69 -8.16
CA LEU A 95 1.81 2.80 -8.71
C LEU A 95 1.60 3.85 -7.62
N ASP A 96 2.11 5.06 -7.84
CA ASP A 96 1.93 6.20 -6.94
C ASP A 96 0.84 7.17 -7.43
N ALA A 97 0.56 8.22 -6.66
CA ALA A 97 -0.37 9.29 -7.06
C ALA A 97 0.01 9.96 -8.40
N GLY A 98 1.29 9.90 -8.79
CA GLY A 98 1.79 10.38 -10.07
C GLY A 98 1.29 9.56 -11.26
N HIS A 99 1.10 8.24 -11.08
CA HIS A 99 0.49 7.35 -12.09
C HIS A 99 -0.99 7.64 -12.31
N TRP A 100 -1.74 8.04 -11.26
CA TRP A 100 -3.14 8.45 -11.38
C TRP A 100 -3.33 9.78 -12.11
N ALA A 101 -2.28 10.59 -12.22
CA ALA A 101 -2.28 11.86 -12.94
C ALA A 101 -1.98 11.70 -14.45
N SER A 102 -2.60 10.69 -15.08
CA SER A 102 -2.63 10.51 -16.54
C SER A 102 -3.31 11.72 -17.21
N PRO A 103 -3.02 12.08 -18.47
CA PRO A 103 -3.58 13.27 -19.13
C PRO A 103 -5.11 13.30 -19.19
N GLU A 104 -5.77 12.14 -19.08
CA GLU A 104 -7.21 11.96 -19.19
C GLU A 104 -7.97 12.39 -17.93
N VAL A 105 -7.38 12.20 -16.75
CA VAL A 105 -7.99 12.58 -15.46
C VAL A 105 -8.14 14.10 -15.32
N PRO A 106 -7.12 14.94 -15.60
CA PRO A 106 -7.23 16.39 -15.64
C PRO A 106 -8.28 16.91 -16.63
N ALA A 107 -8.54 16.18 -17.72
CA ALA A 107 -9.51 16.59 -18.75
C ALA A 107 -10.95 16.58 -18.22
N ARG A 108 -11.27 15.66 -17.29
CA ARG A 108 -12.60 15.52 -16.65
C ARG A 108 -12.77 16.37 -15.39
N LEU A 109 -11.69 17.03 -14.93
CA LEU A 109 -11.69 17.83 -13.71
C LEU A 109 -11.85 19.33 -14.00
N GLY A 110 -12.52 20.03 -13.08
CA GLY A 110 -12.70 21.48 -13.13
C GLY A 110 -11.36 22.25 -13.14
N ARG A 111 -11.39 23.48 -13.66
CA ARG A 111 -10.17 24.29 -13.92
C ARG A 111 -9.29 24.48 -12.67
N ILE A 112 -9.90 24.61 -11.49
CA ILE A 112 -9.20 24.80 -10.21
C ILE A 112 -8.48 23.51 -9.77
N THR A 113 -9.17 22.36 -9.83
CA THR A 113 -8.60 21.05 -9.46
C THR A 113 -7.48 20.64 -10.42
N ARG A 114 -7.60 20.97 -11.71
CA ARG A 114 -6.54 20.77 -12.72
C ARG A 114 -5.27 21.57 -12.40
N PHE A 115 -5.43 22.82 -11.97
CA PHE A 115 -4.30 23.66 -11.55
C PHE A 115 -3.64 23.11 -10.28
N GLN A 116 -4.42 22.69 -9.28
CA GLN A 116 -3.93 22.05 -8.06
C GLN A 116 -3.15 20.75 -8.35
N LEU A 117 -3.64 19.89 -9.25
CA LEU A 117 -2.93 18.68 -9.68
C LEU A 117 -1.62 18.98 -10.43
N ARG A 118 -1.59 20.02 -11.26
CA ARG A 118 -0.32 20.47 -11.90
C ARG A 118 0.69 20.97 -10.88
N MET A 119 0.24 21.63 -9.81
CA MET A 119 1.11 22.08 -8.72
C MET A 119 1.68 20.90 -7.91
N LEU A 120 0.91 19.82 -7.73
CA LEU A 120 1.41 18.58 -7.10
C LEU A 120 2.53 17.88 -7.91
N LYS A 121 2.60 18.11 -9.23
CA LYS A 121 3.74 17.64 -10.06
C LYS A 121 5.01 18.47 -9.87
N VAL A 122 4.90 19.72 -9.42
CA VAL A 122 6.02 20.66 -9.23
C VAL A 122 6.55 20.64 -7.79
N PHE A 123 5.70 20.34 -6.81
CA PHE A 123 6.08 20.04 -5.42
C PHE A 123 5.92 18.53 -5.15
N PRO A 124 6.95 17.70 -5.42
CA PRO A 124 6.85 16.23 -5.41
C PRO A 124 6.78 15.52 -4.03
N PRO A 125 7.03 16.11 -2.84
CA PRO A 125 7.04 15.31 -1.60
C PRO A 125 5.73 14.59 -1.23
N PRO A 126 4.53 15.17 -1.39
CA PRO A 126 3.29 14.49 -0.97
C PRO A 126 2.81 13.44 -1.99
N ALA A 127 3.28 13.45 -3.25
CA ALA A 127 2.81 12.52 -4.28
C ALA A 127 3.38 11.09 -4.15
N ARG A 128 4.45 10.92 -3.36
CA ARG A 128 5.14 9.63 -3.12
C ARG A 128 4.81 9.01 -1.77
N THR A 129 3.75 9.46 -1.13
CA THR A 129 3.42 9.06 0.25
C THR A 129 2.59 7.79 0.34
N ALA A 130 1.90 7.42 -0.72
CA ALA A 130 1.13 6.17 -0.82
C ALA A 130 1.34 5.54 -2.20
N HIS A 131 1.53 4.23 -2.21
CA HIS A 131 1.73 3.41 -3.41
C HIS A 131 0.76 2.24 -3.38
N ILE A 132 0.18 1.87 -4.51
CA ILE A 132 -0.42 0.55 -4.70
C ILE A 132 0.62 -0.33 -5.37
N VAL A 133 0.97 -1.43 -4.72
CA VAL A 133 2.02 -2.32 -5.16
C VAL A 133 1.45 -3.68 -5.48
N ARG A 134 1.92 -4.28 -6.56
CA ARG A 134 1.66 -5.67 -6.93
C ARG A 134 2.94 -6.50 -6.75
N TYR A 135 2.80 -7.61 -6.06
CA TYR A 135 3.84 -8.60 -5.83
C TYR A 135 3.43 -9.97 -6.40
N ARG A 136 4.43 -10.80 -6.70
CA ARG A 136 4.29 -12.25 -6.96
C ARG A 136 5.04 -13.07 -5.93
N PHE A 137 4.60 -14.30 -5.73
CA PHE A 137 5.29 -15.31 -4.92
C PHE A 137 4.89 -16.74 -5.34
#